data_AF-A0A938DTA9-F1
#
_entry.id   AF-A0A938DTA9-F1
#
_cell.length_a   1.000
_cell.length_b   1.000
_cell.length_c   1.000
_cell.angle_alpha   90.00
_cell.angle_beta   90.00
_cell.angle_gamma   90.00
#
_symmetry.space_group_name_H-M   'P 1'
#
loop_
_entity.id
_entity.type
_entity.pdbx_description
1 polymer ?
#
loop_
_entity_poly.entity_id
_entity_poly.type
_entity_poly.pdbx_seq_one_letter_code
_entity_poly.pdbx_strand_id
1 'polypeptide(L)'
;MNTTSAMVGPPDQRVGSPGSRPGRPTARIVSIATVVIVFGWTWWQVWSGGYQLYGDTAVIAVRAGDVFGPGSPLLGLPSAFNSWSPLADPAHPGPAVFWWLAPTQFLIGGVEGALVGTLGLTLLVSIWTVLAAERRLGPLGAPAAAIAVLALARLGTFTVWEPLNPTMAVLVAFAAFIATWSVIDGEERSLPVAFLAGSAAKQFDLAFAPTVWALLLGATLVVLFRWRRESTADPVERRRRRSVVAWTVGVTVAMWLLPVGEAVVNGGGNLAEGLRAMSVPLQTRGLGGAWRSLSISLVPAVVLSPLVARSWRLDRPGRRALLMAAFLVAVGTAFGQSRLPVDETGSLVWFPVALSAVSCWFATAVTAVDAAVPASPAARRRLVLNLLVWPQLAAVALHDLNHLSRQPPFGQELYPAVESLATLDDVATGTYRLQPLSGPEGVAMALALVGSSQHPDVDFRVDEPLARYLGGHRLTDDTEYRAFYVTLGPADRPPAPGARLVERWQAPGYDAAQRAGIDRRVASAVREDEPVWSSSASEFFVASIVAGAGEVAAPTDYDTAFPLGSDLLDGRTDVRSLGDTALAELVAQRQLLLPPTDADLLATLDRNREHAAVNLWSAPDDR
;
A
#
# COMPACT_ATOMS: atom_id res chain seq x y z
N MET A 1 -86.13 -0.40 17.94
CA MET A 1 -85.21 -0.45 16.78
C MET A 1 -84.11 0.57 17.05
N ASN A 2 -82.94 0.07 17.47
CA ASN A 2 -81.76 0.87 17.85
C ASN A 2 -80.66 0.59 16.83
N THR A 3 -80.10 1.63 16.22
CA THR A 3 -78.83 1.55 15.48
C THR A 3 -78.02 2.83 15.73
N THR A 4 -77.25 2.82 16.82
CA THR A 4 -76.16 3.76 17.09
C THR A 4 -74.91 3.26 16.37
N SER A 5 -74.47 4.02 15.38
CA SER A 5 -73.26 3.76 14.60
C SER A 5 -72.04 4.32 15.34
N ALA A 6 -71.25 3.44 15.96
CA ALA A 6 -69.97 3.79 16.58
C ALA A 6 -68.83 3.54 15.59
N MET A 7 -68.21 4.62 15.09
CA MET A 7 -66.93 4.57 14.39
C MET A 7 -65.82 4.22 15.40
N VAL A 8 -65.35 2.98 15.33
CA VAL A 8 -64.12 2.53 15.99
C VAL A 8 -62.96 2.85 15.06
N GLY A 9 -62.27 3.96 15.32
CA GLY A 9 -60.95 4.22 14.72
C GLY A 9 -59.92 3.24 15.30
N PRO A 10 -58.92 2.79 14.52
CA PRO A 10 -57.88 1.91 15.02
C PRO A 10 -57.09 2.63 16.13
N PRO A 11 -56.79 1.96 17.26
CA PRO A 11 -56.03 2.56 18.35
C PRO A 11 -54.62 2.86 17.84
N ASP A 12 -54.27 4.15 17.85
CA ASP A 12 -52.95 4.67 17.56
C ASP A 12 -52.00 4.25 18.71
N GLN A 13 -51.56 2.99 18.69
CA GLN A 13 -50.56 2.44 19.61
C GLN A 13 -49.17 2.96 19.23
N ARG A 14 -48.95 4.27 19.40
CA ARG A 14 -47.60 4.77 19.64
C ARG A 14 -47.27 4.46 21.09
N VAL A 15 -46.83 3.22 21.30
CA VAL A 15 -46.12 2.79 22.51
C VAL A 15 -44.87 3.66 22.61
N GLY A 16 -44.99 4.80 23.29
CA GLY A 16 -43.85 5.55 23.79
C GLY A 16 -43.19 4.71 24.86
N SER A 17 -42.17 3.95 24.48
CA SER A 17 -41.35 3.16 25.41
C SER A 17 -40.66 4.10 26.40
N PRO A 18 -40.97 4.01 27.72
CA PRO A 18 -40.34 4.83 28.73
C PRO A 18 -38.89 4.36 28.94
N GLY A 19 -37.92 5.29 28.82
CA GLY A 19 -36.67 5.19 29.57
C GLY A 19 -35.45 4.57 28.88
N SER A 20 -35.25 4.74 27.57
CA SER A 20 -33.88 4.64 27.02
C SER A 20 -33.06 5.82 27.53
N ARG A 21 -32.45 5.70 28.72
CA ARG A 21 -31.38 6.60 29.13
C ARG A 21 -30.40 6.68 27.95
N PRO A 22 -30.09 7.88 27.42
CA PRO A 22 -29.16 8.01 26.31
C PRO A 22 -27.91 7.21 26.67
N GLY A 23 -27.62 6.16 25.89
CA GLY A 23 -26.45 5.33 26.08
C GLY A 23 -25.25 6.26 26.16
N ARG A 24 -24.54 6.20 27.29
CA ARG A 24 -23.53 7.21 27.63
C ARG A 24 -22.55 7.36 26.44
N PRO A 25 -22.33 8.59 25.92
CA PRO A 25 -21.39 8.85 24.82
C PRO A 25 -19.94 8.43 25.13
N THR A 26 -19.68 7.96 26.34
CA THR A 26 -18.40 7.49 26.85
C THR A 26 -17.77 6.40 25.98
N ALA A 27 -18.50 5.37 25.52
CA ALA A 27 -17.88 4.29 24.73
C ALA A 27 -17.34 4.79 23.38
N ARG A 28 -18.14 5.59 22.67
CA ARG A 28 -17.74 6.27 21.43
C ARG A 28 -16.50 7.14 21.64
N ILE A 29 -16.57 8.03 22.63
CA ILE A 29 -15.50 9.00 22.90
C ILE A 29 -14.22 8.26 23.27
N VAL A 30 -14.30 7.23 24.12
CA VAL A 30 -13.14 6.40 24.50
C VAL A 30 -12.56 5.71 23.28
N SER A 31 -13.37 5.05 22.44
CA SER A 31 -12.86 4.36 21.24
C SER A 31 -12.20 5.31 20.23
N ILE A 32 -12.80 6.47 19.98
CA ILE A 32 -12.21 7.49 19.11
C ILE A 32 -10.92 8.03 19.73
N ALA A 33 -10.94 8.38 21.03
CA ALA A 33 -9.76 8.86 21.72
C ALA A 33 -8.63 7.83 21.70
N THR A 34 -8.92 6.55 21.90
CA THR A 34 -7.92 5.46 21.81
C THR A 34 -7.30 5.40 20.42
N VAL A 35 -8.10 5.41 19.35
CA VAL A 35 -7.61 5.42 17.97
C VAL A 35 -6.73 6.65 17.70
N VAL A 36 -7.21 7.83 18.09
CA VAL A 36 -6.49 9.10 17.91
C VAL A 36 -5.18 9.11 18.68
N ILE A 37 -5.18 8.68 19.94
CA ILE A 37 -3.98 8.63 20.78
C ILE A 37 -2.98 7.62 20.23
N VAL A 38 -3.42 6.42 19.84
CA VAL A 38 -2.49 5.40 19.31
C VAL A 38 -1.86 5.87 18.00
N PHE A 39 -2.65 6.37 17.05
CA PHE A 39 -2.09 6.83 15.78
C PHE A 39 -1.28 8.12 15.92
N GLY A 40 -1.73 9.06 16.75
CA GLY A 40 -0.97 10.28 17.05
C GLY A 40 0.36 9.96 17.76
N TRP A 41 0.36 9.01 18.69
CA TRP A 41 1.59 8.55 19.36
C TRP A 41 2.53 7.85 18.38
N THR A 42 2.02 6.93 17.55
CA THR A 42 2.84 6.25 16.55
C THR A 42 3.43 7.24 15.55
N TRP A 43 2.63 8.18 15.06
CA TRP A 43 3.08 9.26 14.20
C TRP A 43 4.17 10.11 14.86
N TRP A 44 3.95 10.51 16.13
CA TRP A 44 4.93 11.29 16.89
C TRP A 44 6.25 10.56 17.02
N GLN A 45 6.21 9.26 17.37
CA GLN A 45 7.42 8.44 17.50
C GLN A 45 8.22 8.40 16.21
N VAL A 46 7.54 8.16 15.07
CA VAL A 46 8.15 8.12 13.73
C VAL A 46 8.76 9.46 13.37
N TRP A 47 8.01 10.55 13.53
CA TRP A 47 8.49 11.89 13.23
C TRP A 47 9.69 12.28 14.12
N SER A 48 9.58 12.07 15.44
CA SER A 48 10.64 12.38 16.40
C SER A 48 11.88 11.48 16.27
N GLY A 49 11.71 10.31 15.65
CA GLY A 49 12.80 9.39 15.36
C GLY A 49 13.58 9.73 14.10
N GLY A 50 13.25 10.85 13.43
CA GLY A 50 13.81 11.20 12.13
C GLY A 50 13.34 10.19 11.10
N TYR A 51 12.09 10.27 10.66
CA TYR A 51 11.66 9.54 9.47
C TYR A 51 12.05 10.33 8.21
N GLN A 52 12.34 9.64 7.11
CA GLN A 52 12.71 10.19 5.80
C GLN A 52 11.89 9.40 4.81
N LEU A 53 11.59 10.07 3.71
CA LEU A 53 10.99 9.43 2.56
C LEU A 53 12.09 8.77 1.71
N TYR A 54 11.84 7.55 1.26
CA TYR A 54 12.71 6.79 0.36
C TYR A 54 11.88 5.95 -0.60
N GLY A 55 12.45 5.60 -1.75
CA GLY A 55 11.78 4.76 -2.76
C GLY A 55 10.36 5.26 -3.07
N ASP A 56 9.38 4.36 -2.99
CA ASP A 56 7.97 4.65 -3.29
C ASP A 56 7.38 5.78 -2.43
N THR A 57 7.77 5.89 -1.15
CA THR A 57 7.23 6.94 -0.26
C THR A 57 7.71 8.33 -0.68
N ALA A 58 8.96 8.44 -1.15
CA ALA A 58 9.50 9.68 -1.70
C ALA A 58 8.80 10.04 -3.02
N VAL A 59 8.62 9.06 -3.91
CA VAL A 59 7.87 9.27 -5.15
C VAL A 59 6.45 9.75 -4.85
N ILE A 60 5.75 9.13 -3.89
CA ILE A 60 4.40 9.53 -3.50
C ILE A 60 4.34 10.97 -3.00
N ALA A 61 5.27 11.37 -2.14
CA ALA A 61 5.34 12.73 -1.63
C ALA A 61 5.61 13.74 -2.75
N VAL A 62 6.59 13.47 -3.62
CA VAL A 62 6.95 14.32 -4.76
C VAL A 62 5.76 14.47 -5.71
N ARG A 63 5.14 13.35 -6.12
CA ARG A 63 3.99 13.35 -7.04
C ARG A 63 2.74 14.01 -6.43
N ALA A 64 2.58 13.94 -5.12
CA ALA A 64 1.53 14.69 -4.42
C ALA A 64 1.78 16.21 -4.48
N GLY A 65 3.03 16.65 -4.46
CA GLY A 65 3.40 18.06 -4.71
C GLY A 65 3.04 18.55 -6.12
N ASP A 66 3.12 17.66 -7.12
CA ASP A 66 2.83 18.01 -8.52
C ASP A 66 1.32 18.14 -8.84
N VAL A 67 0.41 17.73 -7.94
CA VAL A 67 -1.05 17.67 -8.19
C VAL A 67 -1.66 19.02 -8.57
N PHE A 68 -1.17 20.12 -8.02
CA PHE A 68 -1.67 21.46 -8.34
C PHE A 68 -0.89 22.15 -9.48
N GLY A 69 0.08 21.44 -10.09
CA GLY A 69 0.90 21.94 -11.19
C GLY A 69 0.57 21.31 -12.55
N PRO A 70 1.29 21.70 -13.61
CA PRO A 70 1.16 21.13 -14.95
C PRO A 70 1.44 19.62 -15.03
N GLY A 71 2.20 19.08 -14.07
CA GLY A 71 2.58 17.67 -13.97
C GLY A 71 1.61 16.78 -13.20
N SER A 72 0.36 17.23 -12.97
CA SER A 72 -0.62 16.54 -12.12
C SER A 72 -0.77 15.06 -12.52
N PRO A 73 -0.64 14.12 -11.56
CA PRO A 73 -0.76 12.69 -11.84
C PRO A 73 -2.19 12.32 -12.25
N LEU A 74 -2.29 11.55 -13.33
CA LEU A 74 -3.55 10.94 -13.80
C LEU A 74 -3.71 9.48 -13.34
N LEU A 75 -2.61 8.83 -12.98
CA LEU A 75 -2.50 7.45 -12.52
C LEU A 75 -1.79 7.39 -11.17
N GLY A 76 -1.78 6.24 -10.52
CA GLY A 76 -0.98 5.99 -9.31
C GLY A 76 0.47 5.59 -9.67
N LEU A 77 1.22 5.09 -8.69
CA LEU A 77 2.57 4.55 -8.92
C LEU A 77 2.57 3.38 -9.91
N PRO A 78 3.68 3.13 -10.64
CA PRO A 78 3.95 1.85 -11.28
C PRO A 78 3.67 0.70 -10.31
N SER A 79 2.93 -0.31 -10.74
CA SER A 79 2.64 -1.45 -9.89
C SER A 79 3.81 -2.41 -9.90
N ALA A 80 4.00 -3.17 -8.82
CA ALA A 80 4.85 -4.36 -8.86
C ALA A 80 4.24 -5.52 -9.70
N PHE A 81 3.56 -5.20 -10.81
CA PHE A 81 3.23 -6.17 -11.85
C PHE A 81 4.46 -6.51 -12.70
N ASN A 82 5.43 -5.59 -12.81
CA ASN A 82 6.68 -5.82 -13.52
C ASN A 82 7.55 -6.93 -12.90
N SER A 83 7.40 -7.25 -11.60
CA SER A 83 8.15 -8.34 -10.96
C SER A 83 7.76 -9.73 -11.49
N TRP A 84 6.68 -9.84 -12.27
CA TRP A 84 6.21 -11.12 -12.82
C TRP A 84 5.56 -11.05 -14.20
N SER A 85 5.41 -9.87 -14.81
CA SER A 85 4.92 -9.72 -16.18
C SER A 85 5.96 -8.99 -17.04
N PRO A 86 6.71 -9.71 -17.90
CA PRO A 86 7.73 -9.07 -18.74
C PRO A 86 7.14 -8.26 -19.91
N LEU A 87 5.82 -8.34 -20.15
CA LEU A 87 5.18 -7.72 -21.32
C LEU A 87 4.63 -6.31 -21.09
N ALA A 88 4.44 -5.89 -19.83
CA ALA A 88 3.83 -4.62 -19.49
C ALA A 88 4.07 -4.25 -18.01
N ASP A 89 4.09 -2.94 -17.73
CA ASP A 89 4.30 -2.40 -16.39
C ASP A 89 3.15 -1.44 -16.02
N PRO A 90 1.95 -1.98 -15.74
CA PRO A 90 0.80 -1.14 -15.47
C PRO A 90 0.97 -0.40 -14.16
N ALA A 91 0.72 0.91 -14.19
CA ALA A 91 0.54 1.72 -13.01
C ALA A 91 -0.77 1.36 -12.28
N HIS A 92 -0.82 1.72 -11.01
CA HIS A 92 -2.06 1.71 -10.27
C HIS A 92 -3.10 2.60 -10.96
N PRO A 93 -4.37 2.17 -10.98
CA PRO A 93 -5.32 2.66 -11.94
C PRO A 93 -5.68 4.13 -11.74
N GLY A 94 -5.41 4.76 -10.59
CA GLY A 94 -5.70 6.18 -10.42
C GLY A 94 -4.89 6.86 -9.33
N PRO A 95 -4.94 8.20 -9.31
CA PRO A 95 -3.96 9.01 -8.61
C PRO A 95 -4.40 9.36 -7.17
N ALA A 96 -5.43 8.70 -6.65
CA ALA A 96 -6.11 9.12 -5.42
C ALA A 96 -5.15 9.31 -4.22
N VAL A 97 -4.07 8.52 -4.12
CA VAL A 97 -3.08 8.65 -3.04
C VAL A 97 -2.37 10.01 -3.11
N PHE A 98 -1.96 10.42 -4.31
CA PHE A 98 -1.32 11.71 -4.55
C PHE A 98 -2.29 12.86 -4.27
N TRP A 99 -3.52 12.75 -4.76
CA TRP A 99 -4.55 13.79 -4.55
C TRP A 99 -4.96 13.94 -3.08
N TRP A 100 -4.95 12.85 -2.32
CA TRP A 100 -5.20 12.91 -0.88
C TRP A 100 -4.08 13.64 -0.14
N LEU A 101 -2.82 13.37 -0.49
CA LEU A 101 -1.65 13.96 0.16
C LEU A 101 -1.33 15.37 -0.35
N ALA A 102 -1.83 15.75 -1.53
CA ALA A 102 -1.54 17.03 -2.16
C ALA A 102 -1.79 18.25 -1.27
N PRO A 103 -2.89 18.36 -0.50
CA PRO A 103 -3.09 19.53 0.35
C PRO A 103 -2.02 19.67 1.44
N THR A 104 -1.62 18.57 2.08
CA THR A 104 -0.60 18.63 3.14
C THR A 104 0.80 18.78 2.56
N GLN A 105 1.07 18.20 1.38
CA GLN A 105 2.31 18.46 0.66
C GLN A 105 2.45 19.88 0.17
N PHE A 106 1.38 20.48 -0.37
CA PHE A 106 1.39 21.87 -0.79
C PHE A 106 1.59 22.84 0.38
N LEU A 107 0.99 22.57 1.54
CA LEU A 107 1.03 23.47 2.68
C LEU A 107 2.27 23.32 3.57
N ILE A 108 2.80 22.10 3.69
CA ILE A 108 3.86 21.77 4.64
C ILE A 108 5.15 21.35 3.91
N GLY A 109 5.02 20.64 2.78
CA GLY A 109 6.16 20.10 2.03
C GLY A 109 6.84 18.92 2.72
N GLY A 110 7.82 18.34 2.01
CA GLY A 110 8.79 17.39 2.56
C GLY A 110 8.18 16.14 3.20
N VAL A 111 8.86 15.63 4.23
CA VAL A 111 8.45 14.42 4.95
C VAL A 111 7.20 14.70 5.80
N GLU A 112 7.13 15.87 6.42
CA GLU A 112 6.08 16.29 7.32
C GLU A 112 4.73 16.35 6.60
N GLY A 113 4.69 16.92 5.40
CA GLY A 113 3.49 16.98 4.57
C GLY A 113 2.93 15.60 4.26
N ALA A 114 3.78 14.63 3.94
CA ALA A 114 3.36 13.25 3.66
C ALA A 114 2.84 12.58 4.94
N LEU A 115 3.59 12.67 6.04
CA LEU A 115 3.21 12.06 7.31
C LEU A 115 1.90 12.63 7.86
N VAL A 116 1.69 13.95 7.81
CA VAL A 116 0.45 14.60 8.26
C VAL A 116 -0.73 14.18 7.38
N GLY A 117 -0.54 14.13 6.06
CA GLY A 117 -1.57 13.68 5.12
C GLY A 117 -2.01 12.24 5.39
N THR A 118 -1.05 11.34 5.58
CA THR A 118 -1.31 9.93 5.90
C THR A 118 -2.00 9.77 7.25
N LEU A 119 -1.54 10.48 8.30
CA LEU A 119 -2.23 10.49 9.59
C LEU A 119 -3.67 10.99 9.45
N GLY A 120 -3.88 12.05 8.70
CA GLY A 120 -5.21 12.61 8.42
C GLY A 120 -6.16 11.58 7.79
N LEU A 121 -5.69 10.84 6.79
CA LEU A 121 -6.46 9.76 6.17
C LEU A 121 -6.82 8.69 7.19
N THR A 122 -5.79 8.18 7.88
CA THR A 122 -5.90 7.09 8.85
C THR A 122 -6.90 7.46 9.94
N LEU A 123 -6.84 8.67 10.49
CA LEU A 123 -7.79 9.16 11.48
C LEU A 123 -9.19 9.31 10.91
N LEU A 124 -9.36 9.94 9.75
CA LEU A 124 -10.67 10.16 9.13
C LEU A 124 -11.41 8.84 8.91
N VAL A 125 -10.73 7.89 8.26
CA VAL A 125 -11.28 6.58 7.89
C VAL A 125 -11.60 5.76 9.14
N SER A 126 -10.72 5.82 10.15
CA SER A 126 -10.91 5.09 11.40
C SER A 126 -12.07 5.65 12.23
N ILE A 127 -12.16 6.97 12.37
CA ILE A 127 -13.27 7.64 13.08
C ILE A 127 -14.58 7.33 12.36
N TRP A 128 -14.62 7.44 11.03
CA TRP A 128 -15.80 7.08 10.26
C TRP A 128 -16.21 5.62 10.51
N THR A 129 -15.26 4.69 10.50
CA THR A 129 -15.50 3.26 10.74
C THR A 129 -16.06 3.00 12.14
N VAL A 130 -15.49 3.62 13.17
CA VAL A 130 -15.97 3.53 14.56
C VAL A 130 -17.41 4.04 14.68
N LEU A 131 -17.70 5.21 14.11
CA LEU A 131 -19.03 5.81 14.12
C LEU A 131 -20.05 4.98 13.33
N ALA A 132 -19.66 4.47 12.16
CA ALA A 132 -20.52 3.63 11.33
C ALA A 132 -20.86 2.31 12.04
N ALA A 133 -19.87 1.64 12.63
CA ALA A 133 -20.09 0.41 13.37
C ALA A 133 -20.96 0.63 14.63
N GLU A 134 -20.77 1.72 15.36
CA GLU A 134 -21.60 2.05 16.53
C GLU A 134 -23.06 2.29 16.14
N ARG A 135 -23.33 2.98 15.03
CA ARG A 135 -24.71 3.16 14.54
C ARG A 135 -25.41 1.83 14.27
N ARG A 136 -24.65 0.79 13.93
CA ARG A 136 -25.18 -0.55 13.64
C ARG A 136 -25.29 -1.46 14.85
N LEU A 137 -24.30 -1.41 15.73
CA LEU A 137 -24.17 -2.36 16.85
C LEU A 137 -24.52 -1.74 18.20
N GLY A 138 -24.92 -0.47 18.21
CA GLY A 138 -25.04 0.31 19.42
C GLY A 138 -23.67 0.53 20.09
N PRO A 139 -23.65 0.72 21.42
CA PRO A 139 -22.44 1.11 22.15
C PRO A 139 -21.26 0.14 22.06
N LEU A 140 -21.49 -1.12 21.68
CA LEU A 140 -20.43 -2.13 21.48
C LEU A 140 -19.76 -2.04 20.10
N GLY A 141 -20.37 -1.34 19.14
CA GLY A 141 -19.81 -1.21 17.79
C GLY A 141 -18.56 -0.36 17.74
N ALA A 142 -18.54 0.74 18.50
CA ALA A 142 -17.39 1.63 18.58
C ALA A 142 -16.10 0.91 19.03
N PRO A 143 -16.07 0.20 20.18
CA PRO A 143 -14.87 -0.50 20.62
C PRO A 143 -14.51 -1.68 19.71
N ALA A 144 -15.49 -2.40 19.15
CA ALA A 144 -15.20 -3.50 18.24
C ALA A 144 -14.52 -3.02 16.94
N ALA A 145 -14.99 -1.91 16.38
CA ALA A 145 -14.41 -1.32 15.19
C ALA A 145 -13.05 -0.68 15.48
N ALA A 146 -12.88 0.00 16.61
CA ALA A 146 -11.59 0.54 17.02
C ALA A 146 -10.52 -0.55 17.11
N ILE A 147 -10.84 -1.71 17.69
CA ILE A 147 -9.87 -2.80 17.77
C ILE A 147 -9.60 -3.42 16.40
N ALA A 148 -10.61 -3.56 15.52
CA ALA A 148 -10.38 -4.03 14.16
C ALA A 148 -9.47 -3.08 13.35
N VAL A 149 -9.70 -1.77 13.48
CA VAL A 149 -8.85 -0.72 12.90
C VAL A 149 -7.41 -0.83 13.43
N LEU A 150 -7.24 -0.93 14.74
CA LEU A 150 -5.92 -1.04 15.36
C LEU A 150 -5.22 -2.35 14.99
N ALA A 151 -5.96 -3.45 14.81
CA ALA A 151 -5.40 -4.70 14.31
C ALA A 151 -4.91 -4.55 12.87
N LEU A 152 -5.74 -3.97 11.98
CA LEU A 152 -5.36 -3.69 10.59
C LEU A 152 -4.16 -2.77 10.45
N ALA A 153 -4.07 -1.79 11.35
CA ALA A 153 -2.94 -0.89 11.42
C ALA A 153 -1.59 -1.53 11.76
N ARG A 154 -1.61 -2.81 12.17
CA ARG A 154 -0.46 -3.57 12.64
C ARG A 154 -0.18 -4.83 11.80
N LEU A 155 -0.90 -5.04 10.70
CA LEU A 155 -0.72 -6.23 9.88
C LEU A 155 0.48 -6.07 8.94
N GLY A 156 1.62 -6.65 9.34
CA GLY A 156 2.83 -6.80 8.52
C GLY A 156 4.03 -6.02 9.07
N THR A 157 5.11 -5.97 8.27
CA THR A 157 6.27 -5.09 8.48
C THR A 157 5.95 -3.62 8.21
N PHE A 158 4.81 -3.34 7.60
CA PHE A 158 4.39 -2.02 7.19
C PHE A 158 3.34 -1.46 8.14
N THR A 159 3.33 -0.15 8.27
CA THR A 159 2.56 0.55 9.29
C THR A 159 1.71 1.64 8.63
N VAL A 160 0.51 1.87 9.14
CA VAL A 160 -0.47 2.83 8.56
C VAL A 160 -0.06 4.31 8.66
N TRP A 161 1.12 4.59 9.20
CA TRP A 161 1.70 5.93 9.19
C TRP A 161 2.57 6.17 7.95
N GLU A 162 3.06 5.11 7.31
CA GLU A 162 3.90 5.20 6.13
C GLU A 162 3.04 5.64 4.93
N PRO A 163 3.42 6.70 4.19
CA PRO A 163 2.70 7.19 3.01
C PRO A 163 2.93 6.25 1.82
N LEU A 164 2.54 4.99 1.97
CA LEU A 164 2.77 3.91 1.03
C LEU A 164 1.43 3.32 0.55
N ASN A 165 1.38 2.93 -0.71
CA ASN A 165 0.17 2.46 -1.39
C ASN A 165 -0.63 1.40 -0.59
N PRO A 166 -0.07 0.21 -0.28
CA PRO A 166 -0.77 -0.83 0.47
C PRO A 166 -1.23 -0.41 1.86
N THR A 167 -0.43 0.37 2.58
CA THR A 167 -0.72 0.77 3.97
C THR A 167 -1.87 1.77 4.02
N MET A 168 -1.91 2.71 3.08
CA MET A 168 -3.02 3.66 2.96
C MET A 168 -4.30 2.97 2.47
N ALA A 169 -4.17 1.94 1.62
CA ALA A 169 -5.31 1.21 1.07
C ALA A 169 -6.06 0.36 2.10
N VAL A 170 -5.36 -0.24 3.08
CA VAL A 170 -5.96 -1.27 3.96
C VAL A 170 -7.14 -0.75 4.80
N LEU A 171 -7.01 0.42 5.42
CA LEU A 171 -8.08 0.99 6.24
C LEU A 171 -9.23 1.52 5.38
N VAL A 172 -8.90 2.07 4.21
CA VAL A 172 -9.90 2.54 3.24
C VAL A 172 -10.72 1.35 2.71
N ALA A 173 -10.07 0.22 2.42
CA ALA A 173 -10.74 -1.02 2.03
C ALA A 173 -11.62 -1.57 3.18
N PHE A 174 -11.17 -1.46 4.44
CA PHE A 174 -11.99 -1.83 5.59
C PHE A 174 -13.21 -0.91 5.76
N ALA A 175 -13.07 0.39 5.49
CA ALA A 175 -14.23 1.29 5.45
C ALA A 175 -15.20 0.91 4.31
N ALA A 176 -14.70 0.48 3.15
CA ALA A 176 -15.55 -0.07 2.08
C ALA A 176 -16.32 -1.33 2.52
N PHE A 177 -15.69 -2.20 3.32
CA PHE A 177 -16.35 -3.34 3.96
C PHE A 177 -17.49 -2.91 4.91
N ILE A 178 -17.24 -1.96 5.82
CA ILE A 178 -18.26 -1.45 6.75
C ILE A 178 -19.41 -0.73 6.02
N ALA A 179 -19.10 0.03 4.96
CA ALA A 179 -20.10 0.66 4.10
C ALA A 179 -20.94 -0.38 3.36
N THR A 180 -20.31 -1.42 2.82
CA THR A 180 -20.99 -2.54 2.14
C THR A 180 -21.90 -3.29 3.10
N TRP A 181 -21.43 -3.60 4.30
CA TRP A 181 -22.27 -4.18 5.34
C TRP A 181 -23.48 -3.30 5.64
N SER A 182 -23.28 -1.98 5.76
CA SER A 182 -24.36 -1.01 5.99
C SER A 182 -25.41 -1.01 4.87
N VAL A 183 -24.98 -1.15 3.61
CA VAL A 183 -25.86 -1.29 2.45
C VAL A 183 -26.65 -2.60 2.52
N ILE A 184 -25.97 -3.72 2.78
CA ILE A 184 -26.62 -5.04 2.88
C ILE A 184 -27.62 -5.05 4.05
N ASP A 185 -27.37 -4.29 5.12
CA ASP A 185 -28.31 -4.12 6.24
C ASP A 185 -29.49 -3.16 5.93
N GLY A 186 -29.51 -2.49 4.78
CA GLY A 186 -30.65 -1.68 4.31
C GLY A 186 -30.42 -0.17 4.27
N GLU A 187 -29.24 0.33 4.64
CA GLU A 187 -28.92 1.75 4.47
C GLU A 187 -28.30 1.99 3.10
N GLU A 188 -29.17 2.17 2.12
CA GLU A 188 -28.77 2.44 0.74
C GLU A 188 -27.96 3.73 0.59
N ARG A 189 -28.10 4.68 1.54
CA ARG A 189 -27.29 5.91 1.58
C ARG A 189 -25.81 5.68 1.84
N SER A 190 -25.43 4.48 2.28
CA SER A 190 -24.03 4.08 2.44
C SER A 190 -23.41 3.56 1.13
N LEU A 191 -24.20 3.39 0.07
CA LEU A 191 -23.71 2.93 -1.24
C LEU A 191 -22.70 3.90 -1.88
N PRO A 192 -22.92 5.23 -1.92
CA PRO A 192 -21.91 6.17 -2.40
C PRO A 192 -20.60 6.10 -1.59
N VAL A 193 -20.69 5.87 -0.28
CA VAL A 193 -19.50 5.75 0.58
C VAL A 193 -18.75 4.45 0.29
N ALA A 194 -19.47 3.34 0.05
CA ALA A 194 -18.85 2.09 -0.37
C ALA A 194 -18.09 2.27 -1.69
N PHE A 195 -18.69 2.95 -2.68
CA PHE A 195 -18.03 3.24 -3.96
C PHE A 195 -16.85 4.22 -3.85
N LEU A 196 -16.95 5.23 -2.97
CA LEU A 196 -15.85 6.15 -2.69
C LEU A 196 -14.65 5.40 -2.11
N ALA A 197 -14.86 4.71 -0.99
CA ALA A 197 -13.82 3.97 -0.29
C ALA A 197 -13.28 2.82 -1.15
N GLY A 198 -14.15 2.07 -1.83
CA GLY A 198 -13.73 1.01 -2.73
C GLY A 198 -12.88 1.52 -3.90
N SER A 199 -13.32 2.58 -4.56
CA SER A 199 -12.55 3.18 -5.67
C SER A 199 -11.21 3.71 -5.17
N ALA A 200 -11.18 4.39 -4.02
CA ALA A 200 -9.95 4.90 -3.43
C ALA A 200 -8.98 3.77 -3.06
N ALA A 201 -9.44 2.71 -2.37
CA ALA A 201 -8.61 1.56 -2.03
C ALA A 201 -8.00 0.88 -3.27
N LYS A 202 -8.78 0.71 -4.34
CA LYS A 202 -8.31 0.15 -5.61
C LYS A 202 -7.28 1.05 -6.31
N GLN A 203 -7.45 2.37 -6.22
CA GLN A 203 -6.50 3.32 -6.79
C GLN A 203 -5.22 3.43 -5.97
N PHE A 204 -5.32 3.31 -4.65
CA PHE A 204 -4.17 3.28 -3.76
C PHE A 204 -3.34 2.04 -3.98
N ASP A 205 -3.97 0.86 -4.13
CA ASP A 205 -3.24 -0.38 -4.40
C ASP A 205 -4.13 -1.39 -5.16
N LEU A 206 -3.62 -1.84 -6.31
CA LEU A 206 -4.32 -2.76 -7.20
C LEU A 206 -4.56 -4.15 -6.58
N ALA A 207 -3.77 -4.56 -5.58
CA ALA A 207 -3.92 -5.83 -4.87
C ALA A 207 -5.30 -5.95 -4.17
N PHE A 208 -5.93 -4.82 -3.81
CA PHE A 208 -7.27 -4.81 -3.21
C PHE A 208 -8.40 -4.90 -4.23
N ALA A 209 -8.13 -4.80 -5.54
CA ALA A 209 -9.16 -4.74 -6.55
C ALA A 209 -10.12 -5.95 -6.50
N PRO A 210 -9.65 -7.22 -6.46
CA PRO A 210 -10.55 -8.38 -6.36
C PRO A 210 -11.51 -8.32 -5.16
N THR A 211 -10.97 -7.94 -3.99
CA THR A 211 -11.71 -7.83 -2.73
C THR A 211 -12.75 -6.73 -2.78
N VAL A 212 -12.37 -5.54 -3.25
CA VAL A 212 -13.26 -4.40 -3.36
C VAL A 212 -14.34 -4.64 -4.42
N TRP A 213 -14.01 -5.22 -5.57
CA TRP A 213 -14.99 -5.52 -6.60
C TRP A 213 -16.09 -6.47 -6.09
N ALA A 214 -15.71 -7.50 -5.33
CA ALA A 214 -16.67 -8.41 -4.71
C ALA A 214 -17.62 -7.66 -3.75
N LEU A 215 -17.09 -6.74 -2.94
CA LEU A 215 -17.89 -5.88 -2.05
C LEU A 215 -18.86 -4.98 -2.81
N LEU A 216 -18.36 -4.21 -3.79
CA LEU A 216 -19.16 -3.27 -4.57
C LEU A 216 -20.25 -3.96 -5.39
N LEU A 217 -19.91 -5.09 -6.02
CA LEU A 217 -20.87 -5.90 -6.77
C LEU A 217 -21.95 -6.46 -5.84
N GLY A 218 -21.56 -7.03 -4.69
CA GLY A 218 -22.51 -7.55 -3.70
C GLY A 218 -23.46 -6.48 -3.17
N ALA A 219 -22.93 -5.31 -2.79
CA ALA A 219 -23.73 -4.16 -2.34
C ALA A 219 -24.74 -3.73 -3.41
N THR A 220 -24.30 -3.59 -4.66
CA THR A 220 -25.12 -3.17 -5.79
C THR A 220 -26.24 -4.17 -6.08
N LEU A 221 -25.91 -5.46 -6.13
CA LEU A 221 -26.90 -6.52 -6.39
C LEU A 221 -27.98 -6.57 -5.31
N VAL A 222 -27.62 -6.40 -4.03
CA VAL A 222 -28.59 -6.37 -2.93
C VAL A 222 -29.55 -5.18 -3.06
N VAL A 223 -29.04 -3.99 -3.36
CA VAL A 223 -29.86 -2.79 -3.58
C VAL A 223 -30.81 -2.97 -4.77
N LEU A 224 -30.29 -3.43 -5.91
CA LEU A 224 -31.08 -3.67 -7.11
C LEU A 224 -32.18 -4.71 -6.87
N PHE A 225 -31.88 -5.80 -6.15
CA PHE A 225 -32.85 -6.84 -5.83
C PHE A 225 -33.97 -6.32 -4.92
N ARG A 226 -33.63 -5.52 -3.90
CA ARG A 226 -34.61 -4.87 -3.02
C ARG A 226 -35.52 -3.93 -3.80
N TRP A 227 -34.95 -3.05 -4.62
CA TRP A 227 -35.73 -2.12 -5.44
C TRP A 227 -36.64 -2.81 -6.44
N ARG A 228 -36.22 -3.95 -7.01
CA ARG A 228 -37.06 -4.77 -7.90
C ARG A 228 -38.24 -5.41 -7.18
N ARG A 229 -38.05 -5.84 -5.93
CA ARG A 229 -39.13 -6.43 -5.12
C ARG A 229 -40.10 -5.39 -4.58
N GLU A 230 -39.59 -4.21 -4.27
CA GLU A 230 -40.37 -3.12 -3.70
C GLU A 230 -40.83 -2.16 -4.81
N SER A 231 -42.01 -2.44 -5.38
CA SER A 231 -42.70 -1.48 -6.25
C SER A 231 -43.15 -0.29 -5.40
N THR A 232 -42.48 0.86 -5.55
CA THR A 232 -42.82 2.07 -4.78
C THR A 232 -43.55 3.08 -5.63
N ALA A 233 -44.86 3.20 -5.36
CA ALA A 233 -45.66 4.30 -5.88
C ALA A 233 -45.30 5.64 -5.22
N ASP A 234 -44.73 5.62 -4.01
CA ASP A 234 -44.38 6.82 -3.23
C ASP A 234 -43.31 7.69 -3.91
N PRO A 235 -43.61 8.96 -4.24
CA PRO A 235 -42.65 9.91 -4.78
C PRO A 235 -41.42 10.18 -3.90
N VAL A 236 -41.55 10.12 -2.57
CA VAL A 236 -40.46 10.42 -1.63
C VAL A 236 -39.37 9.36 -1.72
N GLU A 237 -39.77 8.08 -1.70
CA GLU A 237 -38.82 6.97 -1.85
C GLU A 237 -38.17 6.96 -3.24
N ARG A 238 -38.93 7.28 -4.30
CA ARG A 238 -38.33 7.45 -5.65
C ARG A 238 -37.26 8.55 -5.68
N ARG A 239 -37.50 9.68 -5.02
CA ARG A 239 -36.51 10.78 -4.92
C ARG A 239 -35.27 10.33 -4.14
N ARG A 240 -35.46 9.58 -3.05
CA ARG A 240 -34.35 8.99 -2.28
C ARG A 240 -33.52 8.04 -3.12
N ARG A 241 -34.14 7.08 -3.83
CA ARG A 241 -33.46 6.15 -4.73
C ARG A 241 -32.68 6.88 -5.82
N ARG A 242 -33.28 7.88 -6.47
CA ARG A 242 -32.60 8.74 -7.45
C ARG A 242 -31.40 9.46 -6.86
N SER A 243 -31.50 9.98 -5.64
CA SER A 243 -30.38 10.63 -4.96
C SER A 243 -29.24 9.65 -4.65
N VAL A 244 -29.54 8.42 -4.19
CA VAL A 244 -28.53 7.38 -3.99
C VAL A 244 -27.82 7.04 -5.29
N VAL A 245 -28.56 6.85 -6.39
CA VAL A 245 -27.98 6.60 -7.72
C VAL A 245 -27.11 7.78 -8.15
N ALA A 246 -27.62 9.00 -8.08
CA ALA A 246 -26.90 10.21 -8.51
C ALA A 246 -25.59 10.40 -7.74
N TRP A 247 -25.59 10.22 -6.42
CA TRP A 247 -24.37 10.31 -5.61
C TRP A 247 -23.40 9.16 -5.90
N THR A 248 -23.89 7.94 -6.07
CA THR A 248 -23.03 6.77 -6.37
C THR A 248 -22.35 6.95 -7.73
N VAL A 249 -23.11 7.36 -8.75
CA VAL A 249 -22.57 7.68 -10.08
C VAL A 249 -21.62 8.86 -10.02
N GLY A 250 -21.99 9.95 -9.35
CA GLY A 250 -21.15 11.14 -9.23
C GLY A 250 -19.79 10.85 -8.57
N VAL A 251 -19.78 10.10 -7.46
CA VAL A 251 -18.55 9.65 -6.80
C VAL A 251 -17.72 8.74 -7.72
N THR A 252 -18.37 7.78 -8.40
CA THR A 252 -17.67 6.87 -9.30
C THR A 252 -17.02 7.64 -10.45
N VAL A 253 -17.76 8.56 -11.08
CA VAL A 253 -17.23 9.41 -12.14
C VAL A 253 -16.08 10.27 -11.61
N ALA A 254 -16.24 10.94 -10.46
CA ALA A 254 -15.18 11.78 -9.90
C ALA A 254 -13.89 10.99 -9.63
N MET A 255 -13.98 9.80 -9.05
CA MET A 255 -12.82 8.96 -8.77
C MET A 255 -12.16 8.43 -10.06
N TRP A 256 -12.95 8.07 -11.06
CA TRP A 256 -12.45 7.40 -12.27
C TRP A 256 -12.21 8.36 -13.45
N LEU A 257 -12.48 9.66 -13.29
CA LEU A 257 -12.34 10.64 -14.36
C LEU A 257 -10.90 10.73 -14.88
N LEU A 258 -9.91 10.86 -13.99
CA LEU A 258 -8.50 10.98 -14.38
C LEU A 258 -7.96 9.69 -15.01
N PRO A 259 -8.17 8.49 -14.41
CA PRO A 259 -7.82 7.22 -15.03
C PRO A 259 -8.41 6.99 -16.42
N VAL A 260 -9.70 7.29 -16.58
CA VAL A 260 -10.40 7.09 -17.85
C VAL A 260 -9.93 8.13 -18.87
N GLY A 261 -9.68 9.36 -18.44
CA GLY A 261 -9.09 10.39 -19.28
C GLY A 261 -7.73 9.97 -19.83
N GLU A 262 -6.85 9.43 -18.99
CA GLU A 262 -5.56 8.86 -19.40
C GLU A 262 -5.75 7.76 -20.45
N ALA A 263 -6.62 6.78 -20.18
CA ALA A 263 -6.85 5.67 -21.11
C ALA A 263 -7.43 6.15 -22.46
N VAL A 264 -8.30 7.17 -22.46
CA VAL A 264 -8.88 7.73 -23.69
C VAL A 264 -7.85 8.51 -24.50
N VAL A 265 -7.03 9.34 -23.85
CA VAL A 265 -6.02 10.17 -24.52
C VAL A 265 -4.89 9.32 -25.09
N ASN A 266 -4.48 8.26 -24.38
CA ASN A 266 -3.34 7.42 -24.74
C ASN A 266 -3.73 6.14 -25.51
N GLY A 267 -4.87 6.13 -26.22
CA GLY A 267 -5.27 5.01 -27.09
C GLY A 267 -5.43 3.67 -26.37
N GLY A 268 -5.87 3.70 -25.10
CA GLY A 268 -5.96 2.55 -24.20
C GLY A 268 -5.04 2.69 -22.98
N GLY A 269 -3.94 3.42 -23.10
CA GLY A 269 -3.07 3.82 -22.00
C GLY A 269 -2.75 2.71 -21.01
N ASN A 270 -2.81 3.04 -19.72
CA ASN A 270 -2.55 2.12 -18.63
C ASN A 270 -3.56 0.95 -18.55
N LEU A 271 -4.78 1.14 -19.05
CA LEU A 271 -5.76 0.05 -19.12
C LEU A 271 -5.30 -1.05 -20.09
N ALA A 272 -4.75 -0.66 -21.25
CA ALA A 272 -4.22 -1.59 -22.23
C ALA A 272 -2.94 -2.28 -21.72
N GLU A 273 -2.06 -1.55 -21.01
CA GLU A 273 -0.92 -2.13 -20.27
C GLU A 273 -1.39 -3.21 -19.28
N GLY A 274 -2.39 -2.92 -18.44
CA GLY A 274 -2.91 -3.88 -17.48
C GLY A 274 -3.54 -5.12 -18.13
N LEU A 275 -4.25 -4.94 -19.24
CA LEU A 275 -4.80 -6.06 -20.01
C LEU A 275 -3.70 -6.92 -20.65
N ARG A 276 -2.63 -6.30 -21.18
CA ARG A 276 -1.44 -7.01 -21.68
C ARG A 276 -0.75 -7.76 -20.55
N ALA A 277 -0.55 -7.13 -19.40
CA ALA A 277 0.08 -7.76 -18.24
C ALA A 277 -0.68 -9.02 -17.78
N MET A 278 -2.02 -8.95 -17.75
CA MET A 278 -2.89 -10.08 -17.38
C MET A 278 -2.96 -11.18 -18.45
N SER A 279 -2.52 -10.92 -19.68
CA SER A 279 -2.55 -11.90 -20.78
C SER A 279 -1.34 -12.83 -20.80
N VAL A 280 -0.29 -12.52 -20.01
CA VAL A 280 0.90 -13.38 -19.91
C VAL A 280 0.51 -14.72 -19.28
N PRO A 281 0.79 -15.86 -19.95
CA PRO A 281 0.56 -17.17 -19.38
C PRO A 281 1.55 -17.40 -18.24
N LEU A 282 1.06 -17.25 -17.00
CA LEU A 282 1.86 -17.41 -15.80
C LEU A 282 1.41 -18.66 -15.04
N GLN A 283 2.37 -19.36 -14.42
CA GLN A 283 2.04 -20.41 -13.48
C GLN A 283 1.49 -19.74 -12.21
N THR A 284 0.17 -19.78 -12.07
CA THR A 284 -0.52 -19.20 -10.91
C THR A 284 -0.66 -20.20 -9.78
N ARG A 285 -0.85 -19.70 -8.56
CA ARG A 285 -1.19 -20.53 -7.38
C ARG A 285 -2.50 -21.30 -7.54
N GLY A 286 -3.37 -20.84 -8.45
CA GLY A 286 -4.61 -21.48 -8.81
C GLY A 286 -5.54 -21.74 -7.61
N LEU A 287 -6.25 -22.86 -7.63
CA LEU A 287 -7.18 -23.24 -6.57
C LEU A 287 -6.50 -23.49 -5.22
N GLY A 288 -5.23 -23.90 -5.21
CA GLY A 288 -4.46 -24.11 -3.98
C GLY A 288 -4.24 -22.80 -3.21
N GLY A 289 -3.86 -21.73 -3.92
CA GLY A 289 -3.75 -20.38 -3.34
C GLY A 289 -5.08 -19.87 -2.80
N ALA A 290 -6.16 -19.98 -3.60
CA ALA A 290 -7.51 -19.60 -3.17
C ALA A 290 -7.93 -20.33 -1.89
N TRP A 291 -7.75 -21.65 -1.84
CA TRP A 291 -8.14 -22.46 -0.69
C TRP A 291 -7.35 -22.11 0.57
N ARG A 292 -6.04 -21.89 0.44
CA ARG A 292 -5.18 -21.46 1.56
C ARG A 292 -5.68 -20.13 2.13
N SER A 293 -5.96 -19.15 1.28
CA SER A 293 -6.44 -17.83 1.71
C SER A 293 -7.84 -17.86 2.32
N LEU A 294 -8.77 -18.65 1.75
CA LEU A 294 -10.09 -18.88 2.34
C LEU A 294 -9.97 -19.55 3.70
N SER A 295 -9.12 -20.57 3.80
CA SER A 295 -8.93 -21.34 5.04
C SER A 295 -8.45 -20.41 6.16
N ILE A 296 -7.41 -19.61 5.90
CA ILE A 296 -6.89 -18.60 6.84
C ILE A 296 -7.96 -17.59 7.25
N SER A 297 -8.73 -17.09 6.28
CA SER A 297 -9.77 -16.08 6.53
C SER A 297 -10.94 -16.63 7.34
N LEU A 298 -11.32 -17.89 7.10
CA LEU A 298 -12.51 -18.51 7.69
C LEU A 298 -12.25 -19.28 8.98
N VAL A 299 -10.99 -19.45 9.43
CA VAL A 299 -10.65 -20.07 10.73
C VAL A 299 -11.57 -19.58 11.86
N PRO A 300 -11.83 -18.27 12.03
CA PRO A 300 -12.65 -17.78 13.14
C PRO A 300 -14.09 -18.25 13.03
N ALA A 301 -14.65 -18.22 11.81
CA ALA A 301 -16.01 -18.63 11.53
C ALA A 301 -16.21 -20.14 11.79
N VAL A 302 -15.20 -20.96 11.50
CA VAL A 302 -15.22 -22.40 11.81
C VAL A 302 -15.17 -22.64 13.31
N VAL A 303 -14.24 -22.00 14.01
CA VAL A 303 -14.06 -22.13 15.47
C VAL A 303 -15.31 -21.68 16.24
N LEU A 304 -15.95 -20.61 15.78
CA LEU A 304 -17.15 -20.03 16.42
C LEU A 304 -18.46 -20.45 15.74
N SER A 305 -18.42 -21.43 14.83
CA SER A 305 -19.56 -21.86 14.01
C SER A 305 -20.84 -22.20 14.80
N PRO A 306 -20.81 -22.79 16.02
CA PRO A 306 -22.04 -23.04 16.78
C PRO A 306 -22.74 -21.74 17.23
N LEU A 307 -21.96 -20.70 17.56
CA LEU A 307 -22.47 -19.40 17.96
C LEU A 307 -22.98 -18.61 16.76
N VAL A 308 -22.28 -18.69 15.62
CA VAL A 308 -22.72 -18.11 14.35
C VAL A 308 -24.04 -18.74 13.90
N ALA A 309 -24.16 -20.07 13.92
CA ALA A 309 -25.40 -20.77 13.59
C ALA A 309 -26.55 -20.40 14.52
N ARG A 310 -26.28 -20.24 15.83
CA ARG A 310 -27.27 -19.75 16.80
C ARG A 310 -27.70 -18.31 16.49
N SER A 311 -26.76 -17.41 16.21
CA SER A 311 -27.04 -16.02 15.81
C SER A 311 -27.87 -15.95 14.54
N TRP A 312 -27.58 -16.82 13.56
CA TRP A 312 -28.33 -16.94 12.32
C TRP A 312 -29.81 -17.32 12.53
N ARG A 313 -30.07 -18.20 13.50
CA ARG A 313 -31.44 -18.62 13.90
C ARG A 313 -32.22 -17.53 14.62
N LEU A 314 -31.55 -16.54 15.23
CA LEU A 314 -32.19 -15.42 15.94
C LEU A 314 -32.74 -14.33 14.99
N ASP A 315 -32.72 -14.56 13.67
CA ASP A 315 -33.30 -13.72 12.61
C ASP A 315 -32.93 -12.22 12.68
N ARG A 316 -31.67 -11.92 12.97
CA ARG A 316 -31.16 -10.54 12.96
C ARG A 316 -30.59 -10.18 11.58
N PRO A 317 -31.31 -9.42 10.73
CA PRO A 317 -30.90 -9.17 9.35
C PRO A 317 -29.52 -8.51 9.24
N GLY A 318 -29.19 -7.56 10.12
CA GLY A 318 -27.89 -6.89 10.12
C GLY A 318 -26.69 -7.78 10.46
N ARG A 319 -26.92 -8.89 11.16
CA ARG A 319 -25.87 -9.88 11.45
C ARG A 319 -25.57 -10.75 10.23
N ARG A 320 -26.63 -11.15 9.51
CA ARG A 320 -26.47 -11.85 8.23
C ARG A 320 -25.80 -10.96 7.20
N ALA A 321 -26.14 -9.68 7.18
CA ALA A 321 -25.50 -8.68 6.34
C ALA A 321 -23.99 -8.56 6.63
N LEU A 322 -23.60 -8.56 7.91
CA LEU A 322 -22.20 -8.49 8.32
C LEU A 322 -21.41 -9.73 7.87
N LEU A 323 -21.94 -10.92 8.11
CA LEU A 323 -21.33 -12.18 7.68
C LEU A 323 -21.23 -12.25 6.15
N MET A 324 -22.25 -11.78 5.43
CA MET A 324 -22.24 -11.71 3.97
C MET A 324 -21.13 -10.78 3.47
N ALA A 325 -21.01 -9.57 4.04
CA ALA A 325 -19.93 -8.67 3.68
C ALA A 325 -18.55 -9.31 3.94
N ALA A 326 -18.37 -10.02 5.06
CA ALA A 326 -17.10 -10.68 5.39
C ALA A 326 -16.80 -11.83 4.42
N PHE A 327 -17.83 -12.59 4.02
CA PHE A 327 -17.72 -13.61 3.00
C PHE A 327 -17.31 -13.03 1.65
N LEU A 328 -17.88 -11.88 1.24
CA LEU A 328 -17.48 -11.20 0.00
C LEU A 328 -16.00 -10.77 0.03
N VAL A 329 -15.51 -10.25 1.16
CA VAL A 329 -14.08 -9.95 1.34
C VAL A 329 -13.25 -11.22 1.15
N ALA A 330 -13.61 -12.31 1.82
CA ALA A 330 -12.88 -13.57 1.75
C ALA A 330 -12.85 -14.17 0.34
N VAL A 331 -13.98 -14.15 -0.38
CA VAL A 331 -14.07 -14.63 -1.76
C VAL A 331 -13.24 -13.76 -2.71
N GLY A 332 -13.34 -12.43 -2.60
CA GLY A 332 -12.57 -11.52 -3.44
C GLY A 332 -11.07 -11.67 -3.20
N THR A 333 -10.65 -11.74 -1.95
CA THR A 333 -9.25 -12.00 -1.58
C THR A 333 -8.78 -13.35 -2.12
N ALA A 334 -9.55 -14.42 -1.95
CA ALA A 334 -9.18 -15.75 -2.44
C ALA A 334 -9.07 -15.80 -3.97
N PHE A 335 -9.96 -15.11 -4.67
CA PHE A 335 -9.88 -14.96 -6.12
C PHE A 335 -8.60 -14.23 -6.52
N GLY A 336 -8.25 -13.11 -5.87
CA GLY A 336 -6.99 -12.40 -6.11
C GLY A 336 -5.78 -13.31 -5.90
N GLN A 337 -5.78 -14.05 -4.81
CA GLN A 337 -4.70 -14.99 -4.44
C GLN A 337 -4.55 -16.15 -5.41
N SER A 338 -5.63 -16.57 -6.07
CA SER A 338 -5.59 -17.60 -7.11
C SER A 338 -4.86 -17.16 -8.37
N ARG A 339 -4.78 -15.85 -8.62
CA ARG A 339 -4.20 -15.26 -9.83
C ARG A 339 -2.73 -14.86 -9.67
N LEU A 340 -2.19 -14.94 -8.45
CA LEU A 340 -0.79 -14.61 -8.21
C LEU A 340 0.12 -15.75 -8.70
N PRO A 341 1.32 -15.42 -9.21
CA PRO A 341 2.34 -16.40 -9.56
C PRO A 341 2.74 -17.28 -8.37
N VAL A 342 3.22 -18.49 -8.66
CA VAL A 342 3.72 -19.42 -7.62
C VAL A 342 4.98 -18.88 -6.94
N ASP A 343 5.86 -18.22 -7.70
CA ASP A 343 7.18 -17.77 -7.22
C ASP A 343 7.14 -16.40 -6.55
N GLU A 344 6.04 -15.67 -6.69
CA GLU A 344 5.82 -14.43 -5.97
C GLU A 344 5.52 -14.73 -4.50
N THR A 345 6.51 -14.51 -3.63
CA THR A 345 6.37 -14.63 -2.18
C THR A 345 6.09 -13.29 -1.50
N GLY A 346 6.04 -12.19 -2.28
CA GLY A 346 6.07 -10.80 -1.82
C GLY A 346 4.84 -10.25 -1.07
N SER A 347 5.07 -9.10 -0.44
CA SER A 347 4.20 -8.32 0.47
C SER A 347 2.79 -8.02 -0.05
N LEU A 348 2.59 -7.92 -1.36
CA LEU A 348 1.30 -7.68 -2.03
C LEU A 348 0.23 -8.72 -1.66
N VAL A 349 0.67 -9.93 -1.28
CA VAL A 349 -0.20 -11.04 -0.92
C VAL A 349 -0.92 -10.82 0.42
N TRP A 350 -0.22 -10.21 1.38
CA TRP A 350 -0.62 -10.32 2.77
C TRP A 350 -1.70 -9.33 3.15
N PHE A 351 -1.72 -8.11 2.59
CA PHE A 351 -2.69 -7.10 3.01
C PHE A 351 -4.16 -7.48 2.70
N PRO A 352 -4.53 -7.97 1.50
CA PRO A 352 -5.89 -8.41 1.25
C PRO A 352 -6.29 -9.64 2.08
N VAL A 353 -5.33 -10.52 2.40
CA VAL A 353 -5.52 -11.68 3.30
C VAL A 353 -5.75 -11.22 4.73
N ALA A 354 -4.98 -10.24 5.19
CA ALA A 354 -5.07 -9.68 6.52
C ALA A 354 -6.38 -8.90 6.71
N LEU A 355 -6.78 -8.09 5.72
CA LEU A 355 -8.10 -7.45 5.64
C LEU A 355 -9.23 -8.48 5.72
N SER A 356 -9.13 -9.56 4.95
CA SER A 356 -10.10 -10.66 4.96
C SER A 356 -10.20 -11.33 6.33
N ALA A 357 -9.06 -11.71 6.91
CA ALA A 357 -9.00 -12.31 8.23
C ALA A 357 -9.62 -11.39 9.29
N VAL A 358 -9.24 -10.11 9.36
CA VAL A 358 -9.80 -9.17 10.33
C VAL A 358 -11.30 -8.95 10.12
N SER A 359 -11.76 -8.85 8.86
CA SER A 359 -13.19 -8.70 8.56
C SER A 359 -13.99 -9.91 9.02
N CYS A 360 -13.50 -11.13 8.78
CA CYS A 360 -14.09 -12.37 9.26
C CYS A 360 -14.05 -12.49 10.79
N TRP A 361 -12.94 -12.15 11.44
CA TRP A 361 -12.82 -12.10 12.89
C TRP A 361 -13.81 -11.11 13.50
N PHE A 362 -13.87 -9.88 12.98
CA PHE A 362 -14.81 -8.85 13.40
C PHE A 362 -16.26 -9.35 13.27
N ALA A 363 -16.65 -9.87 12.10
CA ALA A 363 -18.00 -10.37 11.87
C ALA A 363 -18.37 -11.52 12.81
N THR A 364 -17.43 -12.43 13.05
CA THR A 364 -17.65 -13.62 13.87
C THR A 364 -17.70 -13.27 15.36
N ALA A 365 -16.80 -12.43 15.85
CA ALA A 365 -16.80 -11.98 17.24
C ALA A 365 -18.10 -11.23 17.57
N VAL A 366 -18.52 -10.34 16.67
CA VAL A 366 -19.74 -9.56 16.80
C VAL A 366 -20.99 -10.45 16.84
N THR A 367 -21.05 -11.50 16.01
CA THR A 367 -22.18 -12.45 16.01
C THR A 367 -22.17 -13.40 17.21
N ALA A 368 -20.98 -13.78 17.70
CA ALA A 368 -20.80 -14.60 18.89
C ALA A 368 -21.22 -13.89 20.18
N VAL A 369 -20.87 -12.61 20.33
CA VAL A 369 -21.30 -11.75 21.45
C VAL A 369 -22.83 -11.72 21.53
N ASP A 370 -23.50 -11.50 20.41
CA ASP A 370 -24.95 -11.44 20.33
C ASP A 370 -25.66 -12.75 20.72
N ALA A 371 -25.08 -13.90 20.33
CA ALA A 371 -25.61 -15.21 20.69
C ALA A 371 -25.48 -15.53 22.18
N ALA A 372 -24.56 -14.84 22.89
CA ALA A 372 -24.30 -15.02 24.32
C ALA A 372 -25.16 -14.12 25.23
N VAL A 373 -25.65 -12.98 24.72
CA VAL A 373 -26.47 -12.00 25.47
C VAL A 373 -27.78 -12.56 26.07
N PRO A 374 -28.48 -13.57 25.50
CA PRO A 374 -29.72 -14.07 26.08
C PRO A 374 -29.58 -14.98 27.31
N ALA A 375 -28.38 -15.31 27.77
CA ALA A 375 -28.18 -16.29 28.85
C ALA A 375 -27.86 -15.63 30.21
N SER A 376 -28.12 -16.37 31.29
CA SER A 376 -28.04 -16.03 32.72
C SER A 376 -26.85 -15.15 33.17
N PRO A 377 -26.82 -14.64 34.42
CA PRO A 377 -25.67 -13.88 34.97
C PRO A 377 -24.29 -14.55 34.76
N ALA A 378 -24.24 -15.88 34.66
CA ALA A 378 -23.06 -16.64 34.30
C ALA A 378 -22.62 -16.47 32.83
N ALA A 379 -23.55 -16.27 31.89
CA ALA A 379 -23.24 -15.91 30.50
C ALA A 379 -22.78 -14.46 30.35
N ARG A 380 -23.21 -13.56 31.24
CA ARG A 380 -22.61 -12.23 31.42
C ARG A 380 -21.14 -12.33 31.85
N ARG A 381 -20.80 -13.25 32.77
CA ARG A 381 -19.41 -13.58 33.13
C ARG A 381 -18.63 -14.20 31.96
N ARG A 382 -19.26 -15.03 31.12
CA ARG A 382 -18.64 -15.57 29.89
C ARG A 382 -18.48 -14.53 28.77
N LEU A 383 -19.35 -13.52 28.70
CA LEU A 383 -19.17 -12.32 27.86
C LEU A 383 -17.94 -11.52 28.32
N VAL A 384 -17.73 -11.43 29.65
CA VAL A 384 -16.53 -10.86 30.28
C VAL A 384 -15.28 -11.73 30.03
N LEU A 385 -15.41 -13.06 29.92
CA LEU A 385 -14.33 -13.95 29.47
C LEU A 385 -14.10 -13.90 27.94
N ASN A 386 -15.12 -13.64 27.10
CA ASN A 386 -14.94 -13.36 25.66
C ASN A 386 -14.36 -11.95 25.43
N LEU A 387 -14.58 -11.05 26.38
CA LEU A 387 -13.76 -9.86 26.59
C LEU A 387 -12.31 -10.18 27.02
N LEU A 388 -11.88 -11.44 27.08
CA LEU A 388 -10.46 -11.87 27.10
C LEU A 388 -9.89 -12.19 25.70
N VAL A 389 -10.72 -12.35 24.67
CA VAL A 389 -10.27 -12.40 23.27
C VAL A 389 -9.78 -11.02 22.82
N TRP A 390 -10.42 -9.96 23.33
CA TRP A 390 -9.98 -8.58 23.11
C TRP A 390 -8.61 -8.28 23.73
N PRO A 391 -8.26 -8.75 24.94
CA PRO A 391 -6.92 -8.82 25.50
C PRO A 391 -5.93 -9.67 24.73
N GLN A 392 -6.33 -10.68 23.95
CA GLN A 392 -5.40 -11.38 23.05
C GLN A 392 -5.13 -10.57 21.79
N LEU A 393 -6.17 -9.95 21.18
CA LEU A 393 -5.98 -8.98 20.10
C LEU A 393 -5.22 -7.72 20.56
N ALA A 394 -5.47 -7.27 21.79
CA ALA A 394 -4.75 -6.18 22.43
C ALA A 394 -3.36 -6.62 22.87
N ALA A 395 -3.14 -7.85 23.33
CA ALA A 395 -1.82 -8.37 23.64
C ALA A 395 -0.99 -8.56 22.36
N VAL A 396 -1.58 -8.96 21.24
CA VAL A 396 -0.92 -8.91 19.93
C VAL A 396 -0.61 -7.46 19.55
N ALA A 397 -1.58 -6.55 19.67
CA ALA A 397 -1.35 -5.13 19.39
C ALA A 397 -0.33 -4.45 20.34
N LEU A 398 -0.17 -4.94 21.58
CA LEU A 398 0.69 -4.38 22.64
C LEU A 398 2.06 -5.06 22.72
N HIS A 399 2.17 -6.37 22.45
CA HIS A 399 3.44 -7.12 22.39
C HIS A 399 4.35 -6.51 21.32
N ASP A 400 3.76 -6.06 20.21
CA ASP A 400 4.48 -5.49 19.09
C ASP A 400 4.79 -3.99 19.23
N LEU A 401 4.23 -3.26 20.20
CA LEU A 401 4.75 -1.92 20.56
C LEU A 401 6.23 -1.98 20.99
N ASN A 402 6.65 -3.11 21.56
CA ASN A 402 8.04 -3.32 21.96
C ASN A 402 8.93 -3.77 20.78
N HIS A 403 8.39 -4.53 19.82
CA HIS A 403 9.13 -4.98 18.64
C HIS A 403 9.27 -3.91 17.54
N LEU A 404 8.26 -3.04 17.36
CA LEU A 404 8.28 -1.97 16.35
C LEU A 404 9.19 -0.80 16.69
N SER A 405 9.51 -0.59 17.98
CA SER A 405 10.59 0.32 18.37
C SER A 405 11.97 -0.13 17.88
N ARG A 406 12.08 -1.36 17.35
CA ARG A 406 13.34 -2.00 16.96
C ARG A 406 13.38 -2.46 15.51
N GLN A 407 12.28 -2.39 14.77
CA GLN A 407 12.35 -2.67 13.33
C GLN A 407 12.73 -1.38 12.63
N PRO A 408 13.89 -1.35 11.93
CA PRO A 408 14.18 -0.25 11.06
C PRO A 408 13.05 -0.13 10.03
N PRO A 409 12.45 1.07 9.80
CA PRO A 409 11.71 1.36 8.58
C PRO A 409 12.39 0.71 7.38
N PHE A 410 11.60 0.30 6.39
CA PHE A 410 12.17 -0.20 5.14
C PHE A 410 13.27 0.79 4.67
N GLY A 411 14.47 0.34 4.31
CA GLY A 411 15.53 1.28 3.88
C GLY A 411 16.18 2.19 4.95
N GLN A 412 15.99 1.96 6.26
CA GLN A 412 16.72 2.71 7.29
C GLN A 412 18.26 2.58 7.20
N GLU A 413 18.76 1.52 6.56
CA GLU A 413 20.19 1.32 6.27
C GLU A 413 20.78 2.43 5.37
N LEU A 414 19.96 3.05 4.52
CA LEU A 414 20.37 4.09 3.58
C LEU A 414 20.14 5.52 4.13
N TYR A 415 19.43 5.63 5.24
CA TYR A 415 18.99 6.91 5.82
C TYR A 415 20.12 7.88 6.15
N PRO A 416 21.22 7.48 6.82
CA PRO A 416 22.21 8.46 7.24
C PRO A 416 22.95 9.06 6.03
N ALA A 417 22.98 8.34 4.91
CA ALA A 417 23.50 8.84 3.65
C ALA A 417 22.60 9.93 3.07
N VAL A 418 21.28 9.69 3.00
CA VAL A 418 20.32 10.67 2.46
C VAL A 418 20.41 11.99 3.21
N GLU A 419 20.46 11.97 4.55
CA GLU A 419 20.51 13.20 5.34
C GLU A 419 21.78 14.03 5.05
N SER A 420 22.94 13.37 4.98
CA SER A 420 24.21 14.02 4.65
C SER A 420 24.23 14.54 3.21
N LEU A 421 23.58 13.82 2.29
CA LEU A 421 23.52 14.12 0.87
C LEU A 421 22.37 15.06 0.49
N ALA A 422 21.41 15.33 1.37
CA ALA A 422 20.27 16.20 1.10
C ALA A 422 20.54 17.66 1.44
N THR A 423 21.48 17.93 2.35
CA THR A 423 21.92 19.28 2.75
C THR A 423 22.89 19.88 1.72
N LEU A 424 22.53 19.80 0.43
CA LEU A 424 23.33 20.28 -0.70
C LEU A 424 23.37 21.81 -0.77
N ASP A 425 23.79 22.47 0.32
CA ASP A 425 23.88 23.93 0.42
C ASP A 425 24.84 24.52 -0.64
N ASP A 426 25.75 23.69 -1.16
CA ASP A 426 26.74 24.07 -2.18
C ASP A 426 26.30 23.77 -3.63
N VAL A 427 25.10 23.22 -3.86
CA VAL A 427 24.61 22.96 -5.22
C VAL A 427 23.99 24.22 -5.79
N ALA A 428 24.55 24.67 -6.92
CA ALA A 428 24.05 25.84 -7.62
C ALA A 428 22.56 25.68 -8.00
N THR A 429 21.83 26.79 -8.03
CA THR A 429 20.46 26.80 -8.55
C THR A 429 20.46 26.37 -10.02
N GLY A 430 19.54 25.49 -10.41
CA GLY A 430 19.44 25.01 -11.79
C GLY A 430 18.67 23.70 -11.93
N THR A 431 18.59 23.23 -13.18
CA THR A 431 17.98 21.95 -13.50
C THR A 431 19.06 20.88 -13.68
N TYR A 432 18.90 19.76 -12.99
CA TYR A 432 19.89 18.69 -12.92
C TYR A 432 19.31 17.37 -13.40
N ARG A 433 20.08 16.64 -14.21
CA ARG A 433 19.78 15.27 -14.60
C ARG A 433 20.27 14.32 -13.52
N LEU A 434 19.38 13.62 -12.82
CA LEU A 434 19.75 12.66 -11.78
C LEU A 434 19.79 11.24 -12.36
N GLN A 435 20.98 10.62 -12.33
CA GLN A 435 21.21 9.27 -12.83
C GLN A 435 21.59 8.33 -11.67
N PRO A 436 20.69 7.43 -11.25
CA PRO A 436 21.01 6.40 -10.28
C PRO A 436 21.85 5.31 -10.95
N LEU A 437 23.08 5.15 -10.48
CA LEU A 437 24.05 4.18 -10.98
C LEU A 437 24.38 3.19 -9.87
N SER A 438 23.43 2.31 -9.50
CA SER A 438 23.63 1.17 -8.57
C SER A 438 22.33 0.38 -8.37
N GLY A 439 21.63 0.05 -9.46
CA GLY A 439 20.43 -0.77 -9.41
C GLY A 439 19.32 -0.22 -8.50
N PRO A 440 18.47 -1.10 -7.91
CA PRO A 440 17.31 -0.67 -7.13
C PRO A 440 17.65 0.22 -5.92
N GLU A 441 18.80 -0.01 -5.27
CA GLU A 441 19.21 0.78 -4.10
C GLU A 441 19.68 2.18 -4.50
N GLY A 442 20.46 2.29 -5.59
CA GLY A 442 20.83 3.59 -6.16
C GLY A 442 19.61 4.40 -6.61
N VAL A 443 18.60 3.72 -7.17
CA VAL A 443 17.31 4.35 -7.51
C VAL A 443 16.58 4.81 -6.25
N ALA A 444 16.47 3.98 -5.22
CA ALA A 444 15.82 4.34 -3.97
C ALA A 444 16.48 5.55 -3.30
N MET A 445 17.82 5.62 -3.33
CA MET A 445 18.61 6.74 -2.86
C MET A 445 18.36 8.01 -3.67
N ALA A 446 18.44 7.93 -5.01
CA ALA A 446 18.16 9.05 -5.89
C ALA A 446 16.74 9.61 -5.66
N LEU A 447 15.74 8.74 -5.53
CA LEU A 447 14.37 9.12 -5.20
C LEU A 447 14.26 9.80 -3.83
N ALA A 448 14.97 9.27 -2.83
CA ALA A 448 15.03 9.87 -1.50
C ALA A 448 15.64 11.28 -1.56
N LEU A 449 16.71 11.48 -2.33
CA LEU A 449 17.34 12.79 -2.55
C LEU A 449 16.42 13.79 -3.23
N VAL A 450 15.69 13.36 -4.27
CA VAL A 450 14.69 14.21 -4.92
C VAL A 450 13.58 14.60 -3.93
N GLY A 451 13.11 13.64 -3.14
CA GLY A 451 12.05 13.87 -2.15
C GLY A 451 12.48 14.71 -0.94
N SER A 452 13.76 14.65 -0.56
CA SER A 452 14.32 15.41 0.56
C SER A 452 14.85 16.77 0.14
N SER A 453 15.16 16.99 -1.14
CA SER A 453 15.57 18.30 -1.66
C SER A 453 14.44 19.32 -1.49
N GLN A 454 14.59 20.21 -0.52
CA GLN A 454 13.63 21.29 -0.26
C GLN A 454 13.93 22.55 -1.07
N HIS A 455 14.97 22.53 -1.93
CA HIS A 455 15.44 23.73 -2.60
C HIS A 455 14.51 24.08 -3.77
N PRO A 456 13.73 25.18 -3.71
CA PRO A 456 12.75 25.51 -4.74
C PRO A 456 13.40 25.85 -6.10
N ASP A 457 14.70 26.12 -6.09
CA ASP A 457 15.50 26.50 -7.26
C ASP A 457 16.33 25.34 -7.85
N VAL A 458 16.18 24.12 -7.33
CA VAL A 458 16.83 22.91 -7.85
C VAL A 458 15.75 21.98 -8.40
N ASP A 459 15.70 21.83 -9.72
CA ASP A 459 14.76 20.92 -10.39
C ASP A 459 15.50 19.67 -10.85
N PHE A 460 15.08 18.50 -10.38
CA PHE A 460 15.66 17.22 -10.80
C PHE A 460 14.85 16.62 -11.96
N ARG A 461 15.53 16.46 -13.10
CA ARG A 461 15.08 15.70 -14.26
C ARG A 461 15.65 14.30 -14.23
N VAL A 462 14.86 13.36 -14.70
CA VAL A 462 15.22 11.95 -14.75
C VAL A 462 14.77 11.38 -16.07
N ASP A 463 15.45 10.34 -16.52
CA ASP A 463 15.08 9.63 -17.72
C ASP A 463 14.13 8.46 -17.41
N GLU A 464 13.54 7.87 -18.45
CA GLU A 464 12.86 6.57 -18.38
C GLU A 464 13.82 5.48 -17.89
N PRO A 465 13.46 4.56 -16.97
CA PRO A 465 12.12 4.34 -16.43
C PRO A 465 11.81 5.19 -15.18
N LEU A 466 12.81 5.87 -14.59
CA LEU A 466 12.62 6.63 -13.35
C LEU A 466 11.59 7.76 -13.51
N ALA A 467 11.54 8.36 -14.71
CA ALA A 467 10.53 9.35 -15.08
C ALA A 467 9.09 8.82 -15.01
N ARG A 468 8.85 7.51 -15.18
CA ARG A 468 7.50 6.94 -14.96
C ARG A 468 7.07 7.05 -13.50
N TYR A 469 8.02 6.92 -12.58
CA TYR A 469 7.77 7.08 -11.15
C TYR A 469 7.57 8.55 -10.80
N LEU A 470 8.46 9.43 -11.27
CA LEU A 470 8.45 10.86 -10.94
C LEU A 470 7.52 11.73 -11.82
N GLY A 471 6.88 11.13 -12.83
CA GLY A 471 5.95 11.76 -13.74
C GLY A 471 6.62 12.34 -14.99
N GLY A 472 5.98 12.19 -16.15
CA GLY A 472 6.58 12.50 -17.46
C GLY A 472 7.03 13.95 -17.68
N HIS A 473 6.50 14.93 -16.94
CA HIS A 473 7.00 16.31 -17.00
C HIS A 473 8.43 16.48 -16.45
N ARG A 474 8.95 15.49 -15.69
CA ARG A 474 10.34 15.44 -15.22
C ARG A 474 11.25 14.64 -16.15
N LEU A 475 10.76 14.26 -17.33
CA LEU A 475 11.61 13.75 -18.40
C LEU A 475 12.63 14.82 -18.78
N THR A 476 13.82 14.35 -19.14
CA THR A 476 14.81 15.12 -19.87
C THR A 476 14.23 15.53 -21.21
N ASP A 477 14.48 16.77 -21.61
CA ASP A 477 14.35 17.21 -22.99
C ASP A 477 15.76 17.37 -23.60
N ASP A 478 15.87 17.77 -24.86
CA ASP A 478 17.17 17.99 -25.51
C ASP A 478 17.95 19.21 -24.96
N THR A 479 17.57 19.79 -23.80
CA THR A 479 18.32 20.91 -23.22
C THR A 479 19.56 20.44 -22.44
N GLU A 480 20.56 21.31 -22.37
CA GLU A 480 21.79 21.04 -21.62
C GLU A 480 21.50 21.00 -20.11
N TYR A 481 21.74 19.85 -19.49
CA TYR A 481 21.60 19.64 -18.05
C TYR A 481 22.94 19.34 -17.41
N ARG A 482 23.12 19.81 -16.16
CA ARG A 482 24.15 19.27 -15.27
C ARG A 482 23.71 17.90 -14.79
N ALA A 483 24.55 16.88 -14.88
CA ALA A 483 24.20 15.56 -14.36
C ALA A 483 24.72 15.34 -12.93
N PHE A 484 23.88 14.73 -12.08
CA PHE A 484 24.29 14.12 -10.83
C PHE A 484 24.22 12.60 -10.95
N TYR A 485 25.29 11.92 -10.58
CA TYR A 485 25.31 10.46 -10.49
C TYR A 485 25.28 10.03 -9.03
N VAL A 486 24.45 9.04 -8.71
CA VAL A 486 24.41 8.41 -7.39
C VAL A 486 24.97 7.00 -7.52
N THR A 487 26.14 6.74 -6.92
CA THR A 487 26.76 5.40 -6.91
C THR A 487 26.86 4.84 -5.49
N LEU A 488 26.76 3.52 -5.39
CA LEU A 488 27.05 2.74 -4.19
C LEU A 488 28.40 2.04 -4.38
N GLY A 489 29.22 2.03 -3.33
CA GLY A 489 30.53 1.40 -3.34
C GLY A 489 31.70 2.39 -3.32
N PRO A 490 32.91 1.96 -3.71
CA PRO A 490 34.11 2.76 -3.56
C PRO A 490 34.10 3.98 -4.51
N ALA A 491 34.64 5.12 -4.02
CA ALA A 491 34.67 6.40 -4.76
C ALA A 491 35.97 6.61 -5.55
N ASP A 492 36.75 5.57 -5.77
CA ASP A 492 38.01 5.64 -6.49
C ASP A 492 37.81 5.63 -8.02
N ARG A 493 36.61 5.27 -8.49
CA ARG A 493 36.25 5.26 -9.90
C ARG A 493 35.08 6.22 -10.15
N PRO A 494 35.33 7.37 -10.80
CA PRO A 494 34.24 8.25 -11.20
C PRO A 494 33.37 7.54 -12.24
N PRO A 495 32.04 7.70 -12.19
CA PRO A 495 31.12 7.02 -13.10
C PRO A 495 31.31 7.48 -14.55
N ALA A 496 31.70 8.73 -14.76
CA ALA A 496 31.97 9.30 -16.08
C ALA A 496 33.29 10.07 -16.11
N PRO A 497 33.97 10.16 -17.26
CA PRO A 497 35.13 11.02 -17.42
C PRO A 497 34.84 12.46 -16.97
N GLY A 498 35.68 12.99 -16.08
CA GLY A 498 35.54 14.36 -15.58
C GLY A 498 34.51 14.55 -14.47
N ALA A 499 33.73 13.52 -14.10
CA ALA A 499 32.81 13.60 -12.98
C ALA A 499 33.57 13.87 -11.67
N ARG A 500 33.07 14.84 -10.89
CA ARG A 500 33.66 15.27 -9.63
C ARG A 500 32.80 14.79 -8.47
N LEU A 501 33.44 14.14 -7.50
CA LEU A 501 32.78 13.77 -6.25
C LEU A 501 32.34 15.06 -5.54
N VAL A 502 31.04 15.19 -5.34
CA VAL A 502 30.41 16.34 -4.66
C VAL A 502 30.38 16.05 -3.18
N GLU A 503 29.81 14.89 -2.83
CA GLU A 503 29.63 14.49 -1.44
C GLU A 503 29.80 12.98 -1.34
N ARG A 504 30.34 12.54 -0.19
CA ARG A 504 30.56 11.13 0.10
C ARG A 504 30.10 10.82 1.49
N TRP A 505 29.16 9.89 1.57
CA TRP A 505 28.78 9.29 2.83
C TRP A 505 29.38 7.90 2.97
N GLN A 506 29.85 7.57 4.17
CA GLN A 506 30.35 6.25 4.52
C GLN A 506 29.70 5.79 5.83
N ALA A 507 29.20 4.56 5.84
CA ALA A 507 28.72 3.95 7.06
C ALA A 507 29.85 3.84 8.11
N PRO A 508 29.57 4.08 9.41
CA PRO A 508 30.55 3.86 10.47
C PRO A 508 31.08 2.42 10.45
N GLY A 509 32.40 2.27 10.45
CA GLY A 509 33.05 0.95 10.39
C GLY A 509 33.28 0.41 8.97
N TYR A 510 33.01 1.19 7.93
CA TYR A 510 33.39 0.81 6.56
C TYR A 510 34.91 0.60 6.43
N ASP A 511 35.29 -0.58 5.95
CA ASP A 511 36.67 -0.92 5.59
C ASP A 511 36.70 -1.33 4.10
N ALA A 512 37.31 -0.49 3.27
CA ALA A 512 37.44 -0.72 1.83
C ALA A 512 38.25 -1.99 1.51
N ALA A 513 39.26 -2.33 2.32
CA ALA A 513 40.07 -3.52 2.11
C ALA A 513 39.28 -4.80 2.44
N GLN A 514 38.52 -4.76 3.54
CA GLN A 514 37.58 -5.83 3.87
C GLN A 514 36.56 -6.00 2.74
N ARG A 515 35.93 -4.92 2.27
CA ARG A 515 34.95 -4.96 1.19
C ARG A 515 35.51 -5.59 -0.09
N ALA A 516 36.69 -5.15 -0.53
CA ALA A 516 37.37 -5.76 -1.69
C ALA A 516 37.70 -7.25 -1.48
N GLY A 517 37.94 -7.67 -0.24
CA GLY A 517 38.06 -9.09 0.12
C GLY A 517 36.77 -9.88 -0.07
N ILE A 518 35.63 -9.32 0.33
CA ILE A 518 34.31 -9.92 0.10
C ILE A 518 33.96 -9.94 -1.39
N ASP A 519 34.14 -8.83 -2.09
CA ASP A 519 33.84 -8.75 -3.53
C ASP A 519 34.59 -9.83 -4.32
N ARG A 520 35.89 -10.04 -4.04
CA ARG A 520 36.69 -11.12 -4.62
C ARG A 520 36.14 -12.51 -4.34
N ARG A 521 35.70 -12.77 -3.10
CA ARG A 521 35.14 -14.08 -2.72
C ARG A 521 33.83 -14.35 -3.46
N VAL A 522 32.96 -13.34 -3.54
CA VAL A 522 31.68 -13.44 -4.26
C VAL A 522 31.91 -13.64 -5.75
N ALA A 523 32.82 -12.86 -6.34
CA ALA A 523 33.19 -13.00 -7.73
C ALA A 523 33.81 -14.37 -8.04
N SER A 524 34.64 -14.92 -7.14
CA SER A 524 35.14 -16.30 -7.26
C SER A 524 34.01 -17.31 -7.29
N ALA A 525 33.05 -17.20 -6.36
CA ALA A 525 31.88 -18.08 -6.31
C ALA A 525 31.03 -18.00 -7.60
N VAL A 526 30.76 -16.78 -8.10
CA VAL A 526 30.04 -16.58 -9.37
C VAL A 526 30.78 -17.20 -10.56
N ARG A 527 32.12 -17.16 -10.57
CA ARG A 527 32.93 -17.72 -11.66
C ARG A 527 33.06 -19.23 -11.59
N GLU A 528 33.07 -19.80 -10.39
CA GLU A 528 33.16 -21.25 -10.14
C GLU A 528 31.82 -21.95 -10.37
N ASP A 529 30.73 -21.34 -9.92
CA ASP A 529 29.38 -21.88 -10.06
C ASP A 529 28.66 -21.35 -11.31
N GLU A 530 27.54 -21.97 -11.70
CA GLU A 530 26.64 -21.44 -12.73
C GLU A 530 25.63 -20.50 -12.06
N PRO A 531 25.80 -19.16 -12.19
CA PRO A 531 24.89 -18.24 -11.55
C PRO A 531 23.54 -18.23 -12.27
N VAL A 532 22.47 -18.00 -11.52
CA VAL A 532 21.11 -17.90 -12.07
C VAL A 532 20.61 -16.48 -11.94
N TRP A 533 20.18 -15.87 -13.04
CA TRP A 533 19.52 -14.57 -12.98
C TRP A 533 18.23 -14.66 -12.15
N SER A 534 18.03 -13.70 -11.26
CA SER A 534 16.77 -13.57 -10.53
C SER A 534 15.63 -13.27 -11.49
N SER A 535 14.42 -13.72 -11.16
CA SER A 535 13.21 -13.35 -11.91
C SER A 535 12.92 -11.85 -11.88
N SER A 536 13.49 -11.13 -10.91
CA SER A 536 13.41 -9.67 -10.80
C SER A 536 14.55 -8.94 -11.51
N ALA A 537 15.47 -9.65 -12.18
CA ALA A 537 16.57 -9.03 -12.91
C ALA A 537 16.02 -8.26 -14.11
N SER A 538 16.40 -6.99 -14.24
CA SER A 538 16.01 -6.15 -15.38
C SER A 538 17.23 -5.64 -16.12
N GLU A 539 17.11 -5.45 -17.44
CA GLU A 539 18.17 -4.90 -18.28
C GLU A 539 18.69 -3.58 -17.70
N PHE A 540 17.77 -2.72 -17.24
CA PHE A 540 18.08 -1.45 -16.60
C PHE A 540 18.91 -1.61 -15.32
N PHE A 541 18.47 -2.45 -14.37
CA PHE A 541 19.18 -2.59 -13.10
C PHE A 541 20.54 -3.24 -13.30
N VAL A 542 20.63 -4.29 -14.12
CA VAL A 542 21.90 -4.95 -14.43
C VAL A 542 22.87 -3.96 -15.06
N ALA A 543 22.46 -3.20 -16.08
CA ALA A 543 23.30 -2.21 -16.72
C ALA A 543 23.75 -1.10 -15.75
N SER A 544 22.82 -0.59 -14.92
CA SER A 544 23.13 0.47 -13.95
C SER A 544 24.11 0.02 -12.86
N ILE A 545 24.07 -1.25 -12.44
CA ILE A 545 25.02 -1.82 -11.48
C ILE A 545 26.40 -1.94 -12.10
N VAL A 546 26.48 -2.45 -13.33
CA VAL A 546 27.75 -2.60 -14.06
C VAL A 546 28.40 -1.24 -14.33
N ALA A 547 27.59 -0.24 -14.71
CA ALA A 547 28.03 1.14 -14.85
C ALA A 547 28.48 1.77 -13.52
N GLY A 548 27.71 1.56 -12.45
CA GLY A 548 28.04 2.04 -11.10
C GLY A 548 29.36 1.47 -10.55
N ALA A 549 29.70 0.24 -10.93
CA ALA A 549 30.98 -0.40 -10.62
C ALA A 549 32.16 0.11 -11.48
N GLY A 550 31.90 0.96 -12.48
CA GLY A 550 32.91 1.54 -13.37
C GLY A 550 33.49 0.57 -14.39
N GLU A 551 32.80 -0.53 -14.71
CA GLU A 551 33.21 -1.49 -15.76
C GLU A 551 33.00 -0.91 -17.17
N VAL A 552 32.01 -0.03 -17.30
CA VAL A 552 31.73 0.75 -18.49
C VAL A 552 31.62 2.21 -18.09
N ALA A 553 31.99 3.13 -18.98
CA ALA A 553 31.66 4.53 -18.79
C ALA A 553 30.15 4.63 -18.55
N ALA A 554 29.75 5.37 -17.51
CA ALA A 554 28.35 5.54 -17.19
C ALA A 554 27.63 5.94 -18.47
N PRO A 555 26.66 5.15 -18.92
CA PRO A 555 25.94 5.45 -20.13
C PRO A 555 25.35 6.84 -19.96
N THR A 556 25.83 7.80 -20.75
CA THR A 556 25.29 9.16 -20.77
C THR A 556 23.84 9.14 -21.27
N ASP A 557 23.40 8.01 -21.85
CA ASP A 557 22.07 7.78 -22.37
C ASP A 557 21.65 6.30 -22.26
N TYR A 558 20.37 6.08 -22.00
CA TYR A 558 19.69 4.79 -21.89
C TYR A 558 19.87 3.89 -23.11
N ASP A 559 20.01 4.49 -24.29
CA ASP A 559 20.28 3.78 -25.55
C ASP A 559 21.57 2.96 -25.51
N THR A 560 22.51 3.31 -24.61
CA THR A 560 23.76 2.56 -24.42
C THR A 560 23.74 1.61 -23.22
N ALA A 561 22.92 1.89 -22.21
CA ALA A 561 22.77 1.04 -21.01
C ALA A 561 21.97 -0.24 -21.31
N PHE A 562 20.82 -0.09 -21.98
CA PHE A 562 19.88 -1.18 -22.25
C PHE A 562 20.51 -2.34 -23.03
N PRO A 563 21.27 -2.11 -24.12
CA PRO A 563 21.90 -3.19 -24.87
C PRO A 563 22.83 -4.05 -24.01
N LEU A 564 23.59 -3.44 -23.10
CA LEU A 564 24.50 -4.18 -22.22
C LEU A 564 23.74 -5.08 -21.23
N GLY A 565 22.70 -4.54 -20.59
CA GLY A 565 21.84 -5.32 -19.70
C GLY A 565 21.15 -6.46 -20.42
N SER A 566 20.64 -6.20 -21.63
CA SER A 566 20.04 -7.18 -22.52
C SER A 566 21.04 -8.27 -22.93
N ASP A 567 22.24 -7.89 -23.35
CA ASP A 567 23.31 -8.83 -23.73
C ASP A 567 23.72 -9.74 -22.57
N LEU A 568 23.79 -9.22 -21.34
CA LEU A 568 24.09 -10.01 -20.14
C LEU A 568 22.97 -10.98 -19.78
N LEU A 569 21.71 -10.52 -19.82
CA LEU A 569 20.55 -11.37 -19.51
C LEU A 569 20.30 -12.45 -20.56
N ASP A 570 20.55 -12.15 -21.84
CA ASP A 570 20.45 -13.10 -22.95
C ASP A 570 21.66 -14.04 -23.05
N GLY A 571 22.69 -13.84 -22.23
CA GLY A 571 23.94 -14.62 -22.27
C GLY A 571 24.80 -14.35 -23.51
N ARG A 572 24.55 -13.24 -24.24
CA ARG A 572 25.41 -12.75 -25.32
C ARG A 572 26.74 -12.22 -24.79
N THR A 573 26.72 -11.67 -23.57
CA THR A 573 27.92 -11.31 -22.80
C THR A 573 28.04 -12.25 -21.60
N ASP A 574 29.22 -12.86 -21.42
CA ASP A 574 29.47 -13.72 -20.26
C ASP A 574 29.55 -12.89 -18.98
N VAL A 575 28.59 -13.07 -18.07
CA VAL A 575 28.56 -12.38 -16.78
C VAL A 575 29.84 -12.59 -15.96
N ARG A 576 30.53 -13.71 -16.14
CA ARG A 576 31.78 -14.03 -15.42
C ARG A 576 32.97 -13.16 -15.85
N SER A 577 32.85 -12.48 -16.99
CA SER A 577 33.85 -11.54 -17.49
C SER A 577 33.85 -10.20 -16.76
N LEU A 578 32.80 -9.90 -15.99
CA LEU A 578 32.69 -8.67 -15.21
C LEU A 578 33.71 -8.64 -14.06
N GLY A 579 34.13 -7.43 -13.68
CA GLY A 579 34.98 -7.21 -12.51
C GLY A 579 34.32 -7.59 -11.18
N ASP A 580 35.15 -7.76 -10.16
CA ASP A 580 34.73 -8.33 -8.87
C ASP A 580 33.63 -7.50 -8.18
N THR A 581 33.72 -6.17 -8.24
CA THR A 581 32.73 -5.27 -7.64
C THR A 581 31.39 -5.36 -8.35
N ALA A 582 31.35 -5.43 -9.68
CA ALA A 582 30.11 -5.58 -10.44
C ALA A 582 29.41 -6.90 -10.11
N LEU A 583 30.17 -8.00 -10.07
CA LEU A 583 29.63 -9.32 -9.69
C LEU A 583 29.10 -9.32 -8.25
N ALA A 584 29.85 -8.74 -7.31
CA ALA A 584 29.45 -8.65 -5.92
C ALA A 584 28.18 -7.82 -5.75
N GLU A 585 28.05 -6.69 -6.45
CA GLU A 585 26.85 -5.85 -6.43
C GLU A 585 25.65 -6.52 -7.11
N LEU A 586 25.84 -7.23 -8.22
CA LEU A 586 24.75 -8.00 -8.86
C LEU A 586 24.19 -9.07 -7.91
N VAL A 587 25.06 -9.76 -7.17
CA VAL A 587 24.66 -10.75 -6.17
C VAL A 587 24.02 -10.09 -4.96
N ALA A 588 24.63 -9.03 -4.44
CA ALA A 588 24.09 -8.24 -3.35
C ALA A 588 22.66 -7.85 -3.69
N GLN A 589 22.46 -7.13 -4.79
CA GLN A 589 21.17 -6.58 -5.25
C GLN A 589 20.20 -7.64 -5.78
N ARG A 590 20.49 -8.92 -5.55
CA ARG A 590 19.65 -10.07 -5.92
C ARG A 590 19.24 -10.04 -7.39
N GLN A 591 20.10 -9.49 -8.24
CA GLN A 591 19.97 -9.61 -9.69
C GLN A 591 20.55 -10.96 -10.12
N LEU A 592 21.63 -11.38 -9.46
CA LEU A 592 22.29 -12.66 -9.68
C LEU A 592 22.17 -13.53 -8.42
N LEU A 593 21.71 -14.77 -8.56
CA LEU A 593 21.55 -15.71 -7.46
C LEU A 593 22.69 -16.73 -7.47
N LEU A 594 23.35 -16.87 -6.32
CA LEU A 594 24.32 -17.93 -6.07
C LEU A 594 23.61 -19.21 -5.60
N PRO A 595 24.17 -20.40 -5.87
CA PRO A 595 23.65 -21.65 -5.31
C PRO A 595 23.57 -21.58 -3.78
N PRO A 596 22.60 -22.27 -3.15
CA PRO A 596 22.35 -22.21 -1.70
C PRO A 596 23.49 -22.77 -0.82
N THR A 597 24.60 -23.22 -1.41
CA THR A 597 25.75 -23.81 -0.71
C THR A 597 26.59 -22.81 0.08
N ASP A 598 26.43 -21.50 -0.15
CA ASP A 598 27.22 -20.47 0.55
C ASP A 598 26.35 -19.46 1.32
N ALA A 599 25.52 -19.97 2.24
CA ALA A 599 24.70 -19.14 3.12
C ALA A 599 25.54 -18.18 3.99
N ASP A 600 26.78 -18.55 4.32
CA ASP A 600 27.71 -17.72 5.08
C ASP A 600 28.19 -16.52 4.25
N LEU A 601 28.44 -16.70 2.95
CA LEU A 601 28.79 -15.62 2.03
C LEU A 601 27.62 -14.66 1.81
N LEU A 602 26.40 -15.16 1.64
CA LEU A 602 25.20 -14.33 1.52
C LEU A 602 24.94 -13.52 2.81
N ALA A 603 25.04 -14.14 3.99
CA ALA A 603 24.93 -13.44 5.26
C ALA A 603 26.06 -12.41 5.46
N THR A 604 27.24 -12.67 4.91
CA THR A 604 28.36 -11.73 4.93
C THR A 604 28.14 -10.58 3.95
N LEU A 605 27.58 -10.84 2.78
CA LEU A 605 27.18 -9.81 1.82
C LEU A 605 26.14 -8.88 2.43
N ASP A 606 25.05 -9.41 2.98
CA ASP A 606 23.98 -8.62 3.61
C ASP A 606 24.56 -7.72 4.73
N ARG A 607 25.42 -8.25 5.61
CA ARG A 607 26.12 -7.44 6.62
C ARG A 607 27.05 -6.37 6.04
N ASN A 608 27.67 -6.59 4.88
CA ASN A 608 28.53 -5.58 4.26
C ASN A 608 27.75 -4.54 3.44
N ARG A 609 26.48 -4.80 3.12
CA ARG A 609 25.59 -3.80 2.51
C ARG A 609 25.20 -2.73 3.52
N GLU A 610 25.02 -3.12 4.78
CA GLU A 610 24.91 -2.20 5.92
C GLU A 610 26.14 -1.28 6.07
N HIS A 611 27.24 -1.57 5.34
CA HIS A 611 28.47 -0.79 5.33
C HIS A 611 28.79 -0.12 3.99
N ALA A 612 27.86 0.00 3.04
CA ALA A 612 28.15 0.63 1.76
C ALA A 612 28.54 2.12 1.90
N ALA A 613 29.42 2.60 1.01
CA ALA A 613 29.64 4.03 0.81
C ALA A 613 28.69 4.52 -0.28
N VAL A 614 28.13 5.72 -0.10
CA VAL A 614 27.24 6.37 -1.07
C VAL A 614 27.96 7.61 -1.58
N ASN A 615 28.05 7.74 -2.89
CA ASN A 615 28.78 8.82 -3.54
C ASN A 615 27.84 9.58 -4.46
N LEU A 616 27.83 10.91 -4.31
CA LEU A 616 27.16 11.82 -5.23
C LEU A 616 28.22 12.50 -6.08
N TRP A 617 28.10 12.35 -7.39
CA TRP A 617 29.04 12.92 -8.36
C TRP A 617 28.35 13.96 -9.21
N SER A 618 29.01 15.08 -9.49
CA SER A 618 28.58 16.04 -10.51
C SER A 618 29.34 15.75 -11.80
N ALA A 619 28.63 15.65 -12.92
CA ALA A 619 29.24 15.71 -14.23
C ALA A 619 29.77 17.14 -14.50
N PRO A 620 30.87 17.29 -15.25
CA PRO A 620 31.19 18.57 -15.85
C PRO A 620 30.04 19.02 -16.78
N ASP A 621 29.85 20.32 -16.96
CA ASP A 621 28.94 20.87 -17.97
C ASP A 621 29.42 20.34 -19.34
N ASP A 622 28.79 19.29 -19.86
CA ASP A 622 29.01 18.80 -21.22
C ASP A 622 28.43 19.85 -22.18
N ARG A 623 29.30 20.75 -22.64
CA ARG A 623 29.06 21.67 -23.74
C ARG A 623 29.57 21.13 -25.06
#